data_AF-A0A4Q0ZKW2-F1
#
_entry.id   AF-A0A4Q0ZKW2-F1
#
_cell.length_a   1.000
_cell.length_b   1.000
_cell.length_c   1.000
_cell.angle_alpha   90.00
_cell.angle_beta   90.00
_cell.angle_gamma   90.00
#
_symmetry.space_group_name_H-M   'P 1'
#
loop_
_entity.id
_entity.type
_entity.pdbx_description
1 polymer ?
#
loop_
_entity_poly.entity_id
_entity_poly.type
_entity_poly.pdbx_seq_one_letter_code
_entity_poly.pdbx_strand_id
1 'polypeptide(L)'
;MNIERHFSKEKIIDNLAKYDMYYQISVGKLINITNNSNNIDANIEFQYALGSIYELIKDLEKLDNGEELFPSELRNQAAMDATQNFINNNMEFVKNSKIDIEPIINDINDNNFFNRTMIEICEESQEKQIEKWELVITDEVSTAIQDSLKELEAKS
;
A
#
# COMPACT_ATOMS: atom_id res chain seq x y z
N MET A 1 -12.22 13.67 -4.49
CA MET A 1 -12.67 12.33 -4.04
C MET A 1 -13.57 12.48 -2.82
N ASN A 2 -14.38 11.50 -2.45
CA ASN A 2 -15.14 11.55 -1.19
C ASN A 2 -14.51 10.56 -0.21
N ILE A 3 -13.88 11.07 0.86
CA ILE A 3 -13.16 10.24 1.83
C ILE A 3 -14.08 9.27 2.59
N GLU A 4 -15.26 9.72 3.00
CA GLU A 4 -16.24 8.87 3.70
C GLU A 4 -16.64 7.65 2.86
N ARG A 5 -16.75 7.83 1.54
CA ARG A 5 -17.04 6.73 0.61
C ARG A 5 -15.93 5.67 0.60
N HIS A 6 -14.68 6.07 0.65
CA HIS A 6 -13.52 5.16 0.66
C HIS A 6 -13.31 4.48 2.02
N PHE A 7 -13.99 4.96 3.07
CA PHE A 7 -13.99 4.38 4.41
C PHE A 7 -15.34 3.72 4.78
N SER A 8 -16.15 3.33 3.80
CA SER A 8 -17.20 2.32 4.04
C SER A 8 -16.56 0.96 4.35
N LYS A 9 -17.23 0.08 5.10
CA LYS A 9 -16.69 -1.25 5.46
C LYS A 9 -16.14 -2.02 4.25
N GLU A 10 -16.94 -2.09 3.18
CA GLU A 10 -16.58 -2.76 1.93
C GLU A 10 -15.34 -2.13 1.28
N LYS A 11 -15.24 -0.79 1.33
CA LYS A 11 -14.10 -0.07 0.75
C LYS A 11 -12.85 -0.16 1.60
N ILE A 12 -12.97 -0.18 2.93
CA ILE A 12 -11.85 -0.47 3.82
C ILE A 12 -11.25 -1.84 3.48
N ILE A 13 -12.10 -2.87 3.35
CA ILE A 13 -11.67 -4.23 3.01
C ILE A 13 -11.00 -4.27 1.64
N ASP A 14 -11.65 -3.73 0.59
CA ASP A 14 -11.12 -3.73 -0.77
C ASP A 14 -9.78 -2.97 -0.87
N ASN A 15 -9.69 -1.81 -0.23
CA ASN A 15 -8.49 -0.98 -0.24
C ASN A 15 -7.34 -1.67 0.50
N LEU A 16 -7.59 -2.24 1.69
CA LEU A 16 -6.57 -2.97 2.45
C LEU A 16 -6.12 -4.25 1.74
N ALA A 17 -7.04 -4.98 1.13
CA ALA A 17 -6.71 -6.19 0.36
C ALA A 17 -5.78 -5.88 -0.81
N LYS A 18 -6.08 -4.82 -1.56
CA LYS A 18 -5.21 -4.33 -2.64
C LYS A 18 -3.87 -3.85 -2.11
N TYR A 19 -3.89 -3.01 -1.07
CA TYR A 19 -2.69 -2.43 -0.49
C TYR A 19 -1.71 -3.49 0.01
N ASP A 20 -2.18 -4.41 0.86
CA ASP A 20 -1.39 -5.48 1.46
C ASP A 20 -0.79 -6.39 0.37
N MET A 21 -1.56 -6.69 -0.67
CA MET A 21 -1.10 -7.48 -1.80
C MET A 21 -0.01 -6.77 -2.61
N TYR A 22 -0.22 -5.50 -2.97
CA TYR A 22 0.78 -4.71 -3.68
C TYR A 22 2.06 -4.58 -2.86
N TYR A 23 1.93 -4.39 -1.55
CA TYR A 23 3.05 -4.34 -0.62
C TYR A 23 3.84 -5.66 -0.61
N GLN A 24 3.18 -6.81 -0.46
CA GLN A 24 3.80 -8.14 -0.43
C GLN A 24 4.54 -8.44 -1.75
N ILE A 25 3.93 -8.16 -2.90
CA ILE A 25 4.57 -8.35 -4.20
C ILE A 25 5.77 -7.40 -4.36
N SER A 26 5.66 -6.17 -3.87
CA SER A 26 6.76 -5.21 -3.90
C SER A 26 7.95 -5.69 -3.08
N VAL A 27 7.71 -6.19 -1.87
CA VAL A 27 8.75 -6.83 -1.04
C VAL A 27 9.41 -7.99 -1.79
N GLY A 28 8.62 -8.85 -2.44
CA GLY A 28 9.15 -9.95 -3.26
C GLY A 28 10.03 -9.47 -4.42
N LYS A 29 9.61 -8.43 -5.14
CA LYS A 29 10.40 -7.82 -6.23
C LYS A 29 11.70 -7.22 -5.69
N LEU A 30 11.67 -6.52 -4.56
CA LEU A 30 12.84 -5.93 -3.93
C LEU A 30 13.87 -7.00 -3.52
N ILE A 31 13.43 -8.09 -2.89
CA ILE A 31 14.27 -9.24 -2.56
C ILE A 31 14.96 -9.79 -3.82
N ASN A 32 14.20 -9.97 -4.90
CA ASN A 32 14.72 -10.50 -6.15
C ASN A 32 15.74 -9.57 -6.82
N ILE A 33 15.46 -8.27 -6.92
CA ILE A 33 16.35 -7.30 -7.57
C ILE A 33 17.66 -7.14 -6.78
N THR A 34 17.57 -7.14 -5.46
CA THR A 34 18.73 -6.90 -4.59
C THR A 34 19.51 -8.17 -4.26
N ASN A 35 19.02 -9.35 -4.68
CA ASN A 35 19.52 -10.66 -4.27
C ASN A 35 19.69 -10.79 -2.75
N ASN A 36 18.82 -10.11 -1.99
CA ASN A 36 18.92 -10.01 -0.54
C ASN A 36 17.76 -10.78 0.10
N SER A 37 18.05 -12.00 0.53
CA SER A 37 17.10 -12.90 1.17
C SER A 37 17.06 -12.76 2.69
N ASN A 38 17.59 -11.65 3.26
CA ASN A 38 17.44 -11.40 4.69
C ASN A 38 15.95 -11.36 5.05
N ASN A 39 15.60 -11.81 6.26
CA ASN A 39 14.22 -11.90 6.78
C ASN A 39 13.52 -10.52 6.73
N ILE A 40 12.97 -10.16 5.58
CA ILE A 40 12.16 -8.97 5.40
C ILE A 40 10.72 -9.38 5.65
N ASP A 41 10.13 -8.76 6.67
CA ASP A 41 8.72 -8.95 6.96
C ASP A 41 7.88 -8.37 5.82
N ALA A 42 7.21 -9.25 5.09
CA ALA A 42 6.30 -8.89 4.02
C ALA A 42 4.92 -8.47 4.55
N ASN A 43 4.68 -8.56 5.87
CA ASN A 43 3.46 -8.07 6.47
C ASN A 43 3.57 -6.57 6.72
N ILE A 44 2.49 -5.86 6.47
CA ILE A 44 2.31 -4.49 6.90
C ILE A 44 1.35 -4.47 8.10
N GLU A 45 1.67 -3.65 9.11
CA GLU A 45 0.73 -3.39 10.20
C GLU A 45 -0.49 -2.67 9.64
N PHE A 46 -1.67 -3.20 9.97
CA PHE A 46 -2.97 -2.68 9.54
C PHE A 46 -3.12 -1.16 9.72
N GLN A 47 -2.67 -0.62 10.86
CA GLN A 47 -2.78 0.82 11.16
C GLN A 47 -1.92 1.67 10.22
N TYR A 48 -0.73 1.20 9.83
CA TYR A 48 0.11 1.89 8.86
C TYR A 48 -0.50 1.85 7.46
N ALA A 49 -1.02 0.69 7.03
CA ALA A 49 -1.72 0.59 5.76
C ALA A 49 -2.92 1.56 5.69
N LEU A 50 -3.75 1.62 6.72
CA LEU A 50 -4.86 2.58 6.79
C LEU A 50 -4.39 4.04 6.76
N GLY A 51 -3.31 4.37 7.48
CA GLY A 51 -2.73 5.71 7.46
C GLY A 51 -2.26 6.11 6.07
N SER A 52 -1.50 5.24 5.39
CA SER A 52 -1.03 5.49 4.03
C SER A 52 -2.18 5.64 3.03
N ILE A 53 -3.24 4.83 3.16
CA ILE A 53 -4.44 4.94 2.33
C ILE A 53 -5.18 6.27 2.58
N TYR A 54 -5.30 6.68 3.85
CA TYR A 54 -5.91 7.96 4.22
C TYR A 54 -5.17 9.13 3.59
N GLU A 55 -3.85 9.22 3.80
CA GLU A 55 -3.03 10.32 3.26
C GLU A 55 -3.09 10.36 1.73
N LEU A 56 -3.02 9.19 1.08
CA LEU A 56 -3.17 9.11 -0.37
C LEU A 56 -4.51 9.67 -0.84
N ILE A 57 -5.62 9.32 -0.18
CA ILE A 57 -6.95 9.84 -0.53
C ILE A 57 -7.00 11.36 -0.33
N LYS A 58 -6.40 11.90 0.76
CA LYS A 58 -6.34 13.35 1.00
C LYS A 58 -5.54 14.09 -0.07
N ASP A 59 -4.48 13.48 -0.59
CA ASP A 59 -3.70 14.07 -1.67
C ASP A 59 -4.43 14.03 -3.01
N LEU A 60 -5.06 12.91 -3.33
CA LEU A 60 -5.84 12.77 -4.56
C LEU A 60 -7.17 13.54 -4.53
N GLU A 61 -7.71 13.84 -3.35
CA GLU A 61 -8.90 14.68 -3.20
C GLU A 61 -8.71 16.07 -3.80
N LYS A 62 -7.47 16.57 -3.83
CA LYS A 62 -7.08 17.88 -4.38
C LYS A 62 -7.03 17.89 -5.92
N LEU A 63 -7.17 16.72 -6.57
CA LEU A 63 -7.06 16.55 -8.02
C LEU A 63 -8.43 16.28 -8.65
N ASP A 64 -8.71 16.92 -9.79
CA ASP A 64 -9.97 16.72 -10.53
C ASP A 64 -10.18 15.27 -10.99
N ASN A 65 -9.09 14.56 -11.29
CA ASN A 65 -9.07 13.16 -11.73
C ASN A 65 -8.62 12.18 -10.63
N GLY A 66 -8.65 12.57 -9.36
CA GLY A 66 -8.13 11.75 -8.25
C GLY A 66 -8.75 10.35 -8.15
N GLU A 67 -10.05 10.22 -8.40
CA GLU A 67 -10.74 8.91 -8.35
C GLU A 67 -10.27 7.95 -9.45
N GLU A 68 -9.92 8.47 -10.63
CA GLU A 68 -9.37 7.69 -11.74
C GLU A 68 -7.94 7.23 -11.44
N LEU A 69 -7.15 8.08 -10.79
CA LEU A 69 -5.76 7.80 -10.41
C LEU A 69 -5.64 6.86 -9.21
N PHE A 70 -6.65 6.80 -8.35
CA PHE A 70 -6.57 6.07 -7.08
C PHE A 70 -6.03 4.62 -7.21
N PRO A 71 -6.48 3.78 -8.16
CA PRO A 71 -5.97 2.41 -8.25
C PRO A 71 -4.47 2.32 -8.57
N SER A 72 -3.95 3.17 -9.47
CA SER A 72 -2.51 3.18 -9.79
C SER A 72 -1.69 3.77 -8.66
N GLU A 73 -2.17 4.84 -8.04
CA GLU A 73 -1.46 5.49 -6.94
C GLU A 73 -1.49 4.65 -5.66
N LEU A 74 -2.56 3.89 -5.40
CA LEU A 74 -2.61 2.94 -4.28
C LEU A 74 -1.50 1.88 -4.42
N ARG A 75 -1.29 1.38 -5.64
CA ARG A 75 -0.22 0.43 -5.95
C ARG A 75 1.17 1.06 -5.79
N ASN A 76 1.36 2.28 -6.27
CA ASN A 76 2.63 2.99 -6.14
C ASN A 76 2.95 3.31 -4.68
N GLN A 77 1.96 3.74 -3.91
CA GLN A 77 2.11 4.01 -2.49
C GLN A 77 2.52 2.76 -1.72
N ALA A 78 1.85 1.62 -1.96
CA ALA A 78 2.23 0.35 -1.33
C ALA A 78 3.65 -0.10 -1.72
N ALA A 79 4.07 0.16 -2.96
CA ALA A 79 5.44 -0.13 -3.43
C ALA A 79 6.48 0.79 -2.77
N MET A 80 6.15 2.07 -2.59
CA MET A 80 7.00 3.06 -1.94
C MET A 80 7.19 2.71 -0.46
N ASP A 81 6.11 2.37 0.24
CA ASP A 81 6.15 1.95 1.64
C ASP A 81 6.95 0.65 1.82
N ALA A 82 6.76 -0.33 0.91
CA ALA A 82 7.56 -1.56 0.89
C ALA A 82 9.05 -1.26 0.68
N THR A 83 9.36 -0.33 -0.22
CA THR A 83 10.74 0.11 -0.48
C THR A 83 11.34 0.79 0.75
N GLN A 84 10.59 1.66 1.42
CA GLN A 84 11.02 2.33 2.63
C GLN A 84 11.27 1.32 3.77
N ASN A 85 10.36 0.37 3.97
CA ASN A 85 10.55 -0.69 4.96
C ASN A 85 11.78 -1.56 4.63
N PHE A 86 11.95 -1.92 3.35
CA PHE A 86 13.11 -2.67 2.89
C PHE A 86 14.43 -1.93 3.18
N ILE A 87 14.50 -0.63 2.89
CA ILE A 87 15.65 0.24 3.17
C ILE A 87 15.94 0.28 4.67
N ASN A 88 14.91 0.48 5.49
CA ASN A 88 15.05 0.56 6.94
C ASN A 88 15.66 -0.72 7.52
N ASN A 89 15.24 -1.89 7.01
CA ASN A 89 15.77 -3.19 7.42
C ASN A 89 17.15 -3.53 6.81
N ASN A 90 17.61 -2.80 5.78
CA ASN A 90 18.86 -3.06 5.07
C ASN A 90 19.76 -1.82 4.98
N MET A 91 19.65 -0.90 5.94
CA MET A 91 20.23 0.44 5.85
C MET A 91 21.76 0.42 5.65
N GLU A 92 22.47 -0.56 6.20
CA GLU A 92 23.91 -0.72 5.99
C GLU A 92 24.27 -1.08 4.55
N PHE A 93 23.45 -1.89 3.87
CA PHE A 93 23.68 -2.25 2.47
C PHE A 93 23.42 -1.06 1.55
N VAL A 94 22.39 -0.26 1.86
CA VAL A 94 22.07 0.98 1.13
C VAL A 94 23.17 2.03 1.32
N LYS A 95 23.60 2.29 2.56
CA LYS A 95 24.66 3.28 2.88
C LYS A 95 26.01 2.94 2.22
N ASN A 96 26.29 1.66 2.03
CA ASN A 96 27.51 1.19 1.37
C ASN A 96 27.36 1.05 -0.16
N SER A 97 26.29 1.59 -0.74
CA SER A 97 25.97 1.54 -2.19
C SER A 97 25.95 0.13 -2.77
N LYS A 98 25.64 -0.88 -1.96
CA LYS A 98 25.44 -2.26 -2.43
C LYS A 98 24.04 -2.46 -3.03
N ILE A 99 23.11 -1.57 -2.68
CA ILE A 99 21.76 -1.51 -3.22
C ILE A 99 21.54 -0.08 -3.71
N ASP A 100 21.34 0.08 -5.01
CA ASP A 100 20.98 1.37 -5.60
C ASP A 100 19.46 1.54 -5.57
N ILE A 101 19.00 2.46 -4.75
CA ILE A 101 17.58 2.69 -4.45
C ILE A 101 16.95 3.68 -5.43
N GLU A 102 17.73 4.60 -5.98
CA GLU A 102 17.20 5.65 -6.86
C GLU A 102 16.51 5.09 -8.11
N PRO A 103 17.06 4.07 -8.81
CA PRO A 103 16.36 3.42 -9.92
C PRO A 103 15.03 2.79 -9.52
N ILE A 104 14.94 2.24 -8.30
CA ILE A 104 13.72 1.60 -7.79
C ILE A 104 12.62 2.64 -7.55
N ILE A 105 12.98 3.76 -6.89
CA ILE A 105 12.05 4.86 -6.64
C ILE A 105 11.55 5.45 -7.97
N ASN A 106 12.44 5.65 -8.94
CA ASN A 106 12.08 6.15 -10.26
C ASN A 106 11.14 5.18 -11.00
N ASP A 107 11.42 3.87 -10.95
CA ASP A 107 10.58 2.83 -11.53
C ASP A 107 9.15 2.84 -10.94
N ILE A 108 9.01 3.13 -9.64
CA ILE A 108 7.70 3.27 -8.98
C ILE A 108 6.98 4.53 -9.47
N ASN A 109 7.64 5.69 -9.43
CA ASN A 109 7.06 6.96 -9.83
C ASN A 109 6.66 6.99 -11.32
N ASP A 110 7.43 6.30 -12.16
CA ASP A 110 7.15 6.16 -13.60
C ASP A 110 6.11 5.08 -13.92
N ASN A 111 5.47 4.48 -12.90
CA ASN A 111 4.50 3.39 -13.03
C ASN A 111 5.03 2.11 -13.73
N ASN A 112 6.34 1.92 -13.75
CA ASN A 112 7.02 0.78 -14.40
C ASN A 112 7.36 -0.34 -13.41
N PHE A 113 7.21 -0.10 -12.10
CA PHE A 113 7.57 -1.08 -11.08
C PHE A 113 6.76 -2.38 -11.13
N PHE A 114 5.47 -2.31 -11.49
CA PHE A 114 4.66 -3.50 -11.69
C PHE A 114 4.60 -3.85 -13.18
N ASN A 115 5.16 -5.02 -13.54
CA ASN A 115 4.97 -5.56 -14.87
C ASN A 115 3.61 -6.28 -14.97
N ARG A 116 3.24 -6.67 -16.20
CA ARG A 116 1.96 -7.33 -16.49
C ARG A 116 1.74 -8.61 -15.66
N THR A 117 2.77 -9.46 -15.54
CA THR A 117 2.68 -10.70 -14.77
C THR A 117 2.44 -10.45 -13.29
N MET A 118 3.07 -9.44 -12.71
CA MET A 118 2.83 -9.06 -11.31
C MET A 118 1.39 -8.56 -11.11
N ILE A 119 0.85 -7.80 -12.07
CA ILE A 119 -0.55 -7.35 -12.05
C ILE A 119 -1.50 -8.54 -12.14
N GLU A 120 -1.21 -9.52 -12.99
CA GLU A 120 -2.02 -10.74 -13.10
C GLU A 120 -2.01 -11.55 -11.79
N ILE A 121 -0.86 -11.68 -11.14
CA ILE A 121 -0.75 -12.34 -9.82
C ILE A 121 -1.58 -11.58 -8.77
N CYS A 122 -1.60 -10.25 -8.83
CA CYS A 122 -2.47 -9.45 -7.97
C CYS A 122 -3.96 -9.78 -8.23
N GLU A 123 -4.39 -9.75 -9.48
CA GLU A 123 -5.78 -10.01 -9.86
C GLU A 123 -6.22 -11.41 -9.41
N GLU A 124 -5.37 -12.44 -9.57
CA GLU A 124 -5.64 -13.81 -9.13
C GLU A 124 -5.67 -13.99 -7.60
N SER A 125 -4.96 -13.13 -6.86
CA SER A 125 -4.86 -13.22 -5.39
C SER A 125 -5.88 -12.35 -4.66
N GLN A 126 -6.57 -11.46 -5.37
CA GLN A 126 -7.43 -10.44 -4.76
C GLN A 126 -8.55 -11.04 -3.92
N GLU A 127 -9.23 -12.10 -4.39
CA GLU A 127 -10.34 -12.73 -3.66
C GLU A 127 -9.88 -13.25 -2.29
N LYS A 128 -8.74 -13.95 -2.24
CA LYS A 128 -8.17 -14.45 -0.98
C LYS A 128 -7.75 -13.34 -0.03
N GLN A 129 -7.28 -12.21 -0.57
CA GLN A 129 -6.92 -11.06 0.25
C GLN A 129 -8.17 -10.37 0.80
N ILE A 130 -9.25 -10.30 0.02
CA ILE A 130 -10.56 -9.82 0.50
C ILE A 130 -11.05 -10.71 1.65
N GLU A 131 -11.06 -12.04 1.47
CA GLU A 131 -11.45 -12.99 2.52
C GLU A 131 -10.66 -12.80 3.81
N LYS A 132 -9.33 -12.60 3.71
CA LYS A 132 -8.47 -12.29 4.86
C LYS A 132 -8.96 -11.04 5.60
N TRP A 133 -9.22 -9.96 4.87
CA TRP A 133 -9.61 -8.69 5.48
C TRP A 133 -11.07 -8.64 5.95
N GLU A 134 -11.96 -9.43 5.37
CA GLU A 134 -13.32 -9.63 5.89
C GLU A 134 -13.33 -10.21 7.31
N LEU A 135 -12.36 -11.07 7.64
CA LEU A 135 -12.20 -11.63 8.98
C LEU A 135 -11.68 -10.60 10.00
N VAL A 136 -10.92 -9.60 9.55
CA VAL A 136 -10.30 -8.58 10.39
C VAL A 136 -11.23 -7.37 10.57
N ILE A 137 -11.87 -6.92 9.49
CA ILE A 137 -12.72 -5.73 9.47
C ILE A 137 -14.15 -6.14 9.82
N THR A 138 -14.39 -6.35 11.11
CA THR A 138 -15.74 -6.54 11.67
C THR A 138 -16.53 -5.22 11.62
N ASP A 139 -17.84 -5.27 11.90
CA ASP A 139 -18.66 -4.06 11.99
C ASP A 139 -18.17 -3.10 13.08
N GLU A 140 -17.71 -3.66 14.20
CA GLU A 140 -17.12 -2.90 15.31
C GLU A 140 -15.82 -2.19 14.86
N VAL A 141 -14.92 -2.92 14.21
CA VAL A 141 -13.66 -2.36 13.68
C VAL A 141 -13.94 -1.30 12.63
N SER A 142 -14.84 -1.55 11.69
CA SER A 142 -15.24 -0.57 10.67
C SER A 142 -15.81 0.70 11.30
N THR A 143 -16.64 0.57 12.34
CA THR A 143 -17.23 1.72 13.05
C THR A 143 -16.12 2.51 13.75
N ALA A 144 -15.21 1.84 14.44
CA ALA A 144 -14.07 2.49 15.12
C ALA A 144 -13.17 3.26 14.15
N ILE A 145 -12.91 2.72 12.96
CA ILE A 145 -12.16 3.42 11.90
C ILE A 145 -12.91 4.67 11.44
N GLN A 146 -14.20 4.54 11.16
CA GLN A 146 -15.02 5.68 10.72
C GLN A 146 -15.12 6.78 11.77
N ASP A 147 -15.24 6.43 13.04
CA ASP A 147 -15.28 7.42 14.12
C ASP A 147 -13.91 8.09 14.30
N SER A 148 -12.82 7.33 14.19
CA SER A 148 -11.46 7.90 14.17
C SER A 148 -11.26 8.85 13.00
N LEU A 149 -11.78 8.53 11.82
CA LEU A 149 -11.75 9.40 10.64
C LEU A 149 -12.51 10.71 10.89
N LYS A 150 -13.73 10.64 11.45
CA LYS A 150 -14.51 11.85 11.79
C LYS A 150 -13.78 12.74 12.78
N GLU A 151 -13.11 12.15 13.78
CA GLU A 151 -12.33 12.91 14.76
C GLU A 151 -11.10 13.58 14.15
N LEU A 152 -10.45 12.94 13.17
CA LEU A 152 -9.34 13.51 12.42
C LEU A 152 -9.82 14.68 11.56
N GLU A 153 -10.87 14.49 10.77
CA GLU A 153 -11.42 15.53 9.88
C GLU A 153 -12.02 16.71 10.65
N ALA A 154 -12.47 16.52 11.91
CA ALA A 154 -12.93 17.60 12.77
C ALA A 154 -11.80 18.50 13.30
N LYS A 155 -10.55 18.05 13.22
CA LYS A 155 -9.36 18.75 13.72
C LYS A 155 -8.51 19.40 12.62
N SER A 156 -8.72 19.01 11.36
CA SER A 156 -8.06 19.53 10.16
C SER A 156 -8.76 20.76 9.58
#